data_AF-A0A7C4ES32-F1
#
_entry.id   AF-A0A7C4ES32-F1
#
_cell.length_a   1.000
_cell.length_b   1.000
_cell.length_c   1.000
_cell.angle_alpha   90.00
_cell.angle_beta   90.00
_cell.angle_gamma   90.00
#
_symmetry.space_group_name_H-M   'P 1'
#
loop_
_entity.id
_entity.type
_entity.pdbx_description
1 polymer ?
#
loop_
_entity_poly.entity_id
_entity_poly.type
_entity_poly.pdbx_seq_one_letter_code
_entity_poly.pdbx_strand_id
1 'polypeptide(L)'
;MHKIGGGTLARNLVERLAGVFAASPCRSLRDISIRLEPEEQILLATKQKVIEQAVTWRASQLYRVACVRKLLKFNPIIHGDAGWTKHLHGGAQLLPELNYYDELPQFYCQCAINFNTTSLQMKNGMNQRVFDVPACGGFLLTDYRAQLEEAFQIGREVICYHHVEEIEELVGYYLKHESDRQKIARAAHERVVRDHTYAHRLNRLVTTMRQLYG
;
A
#
# COMPACT_ATOMS: atom_id res chain seq x y z
N MET A 1 16.61 15.41 -37.16
CA MET A 1 15.17 15.13 -36.94
C MET A 1 15.01 13.69 -36.44
N HIS A 2 15.20 13.45 -35.13
CA HIS A 2 15.23 12.09 -34.52
C HIS A 2 14.81 12.16 -33.04
N LYS A 3 13.55 12.54 -32.77
CA LYS A 3 13.03 12.67 -31.39
C LYS A 3 11.64 12.06 -31.17
N ILE A 4 11.23 11.09 -32.01
CA ILE A 4 9.88 10.48 -31.91
C ILE A 4 9.93 9.01 -31.42
N GLY A 5 11.08 8.32 -31.46
CA GLY A 5 11.18 6.91 -31.03
C GLY A 5 11.45 6.66 -29.54
N GLY A 6 12.28 7.49 -28.90
CA GLY A 6 12.81 7.19 -27.56
C GLY A 6 11.79 7.26 -26.41
N GLY A 7 10.76 8.11 -26.53
CA GLY A 7 9.71 8.23 -25.51
C GLY A 7 8.74 7.04 -25.50
N THR A 8 8.42 6.50 -26.68
CA THR A 8 7.55 5.33 -26.85
C THR A 8 8.26 4.05 -26.41
N LEU A 9 9.54 3.88 -26.76
CA LEU A 9 10.35 2.75 -26.30
C LEU A 9 10.43 2.71 -24.76
N ALA A 10 10.77 3.82 -24.12
CA ALA A 10 10.86 3.90 -22.66
C ALA A 10 9.53 3.59 -21.97
N ARG A 11 8.42 4.12 -22.50
CA ARG A 11 7.07 3.85 -21.96
C ARG A 11 6.72 2.37 -22.08
N ASN A 12 6.93 1.75 -23.25
CA ASN A 12 6.61 0.35 -23.47
C ASN A 12 7.45 -0.57 -22.59
N LEU A 13 8.75 -0.27 -22.44
CA LEU A 13 9.63 -1.00 -21.54
C LEU A 13 9.14 -0.90 -20.09
N VAL A 14 8.79 0.30 -19.62
CA VAL A 14 8.27 0.52 -18.25
C VAL A 14 6.97 -0.26 -18.02
N GLU A 15 6.01 -0.19 -18.95
CA GLU A 15 4.74 -0.92 -18.82
C GLU A 15 4.97 -2.43 -18.71
N ARG A 16 5.81 -2.98 -19.59
CA ARG A 16 6.10 -4.43 -19.63
C ARG A 16 6.84 -4.88 -18.37
N LEU A 17 7.88 -4.17 -17.96
CA LEU A 17 8.63 -4.47 -16.73
C LEU A 17 7.75 -4.32 -15.48
N ALA A 18 6.87 -3.32 -15.43
CA ALA A 18 5.97 -3.10 -14.31
C ALA A 18 4.96 -4.23 -14.15
N GLY A 19 4.42 -4.75 -15.25
CA GLY A 19 3.53 -5.92 -15.22
C GLY A 19 4.23 -7.15 -14.61
N VAL A 20 5.45 -7.45 -15.07
CA VAL A 20 6.23 -8.58 -14.54
C VAL A 20 6.62 -8.34 -13.08
N PHE A 21 7.08 -7.14 -12.73
CA PHE A 21 7.47 -6.82 -11.35
C PHE A 21 6.30 -6.90 -10.38
N ALA A 22 5.12 -6.40 -10.75
CA ALA A 22 3.92 -6.46 -9.92
C ALA A 22 3.44 -7.90 -9.68
N ALA A 23 3.65 -8.80 -10.64
CA ALA A 23 3.27 -10.21 -10.55
C ALA A 23 4.34 -11.10 -9.88
N SER A 24 5.52 -10.55 -9.58
CA SER A 24 6.66 -11.30 -9.09
C SER A 24 6.85 -11.17 -7.57
N PRO A 25 7.36 -12.20 -6.88
CA PRO A 25 7.82 -12.04 -5.50
C PRO A 25 9.07 -11.16 -5.39
N CYS A 26 9.75 -10.87 -6.51
CA CYS A 26 10.94 -10.03 -6.55
C CYS A 26 10.68 -8.64 -5.94
N ARG A 27 11.73 -8.09 -5.33
CA ARG A 27 11.72 -6.74 -4.73
C ARG A 27 12.78 -5.84 -5.33
N SER A 28 13.51 -6.32 -6.34
CA SER A 28 14.43 -5.54 -7.16
C SER A 28 14.16 -5.86 -8.62
N LEU A 29 14.30 -4.86 -9.49
CA LEU A 29 14.22 -5.07 -10.94
C LEU A 29 15.37 -5.92 -11.47
N ARG A 30 16.50 -5.92 -10.76
CA ARG A 30 17.66 -6.75 -11.09
C ARG A 30 17.39 -8.24 -10.92
N ASP A 31 16.40 -8.59 -10.10
CA ASP A 31 16.04 -9.98 -9.81
C ASP A 31 15.00 -10.51 -10.81
N ILE A 32 14.47 -9.63 -11.68
CA ILE A 32 13.50 -10.05 -12.71
C ILE A 32 14.25 -10.66 -13.88
N SER A 33 13.98 -11.93 -14.14
CA SER A 33 14.40 -12.56 -15.39
C SER A 33 13.44 -12.18 -16.50
N ILE A 34 13.86 -11.26 -17.38
CA ILE A 34 13.10 -10.86 -18.57
C ILE A 34 14.03 -10.64 -19.76
N ARG A 35 13.59 -11.08 -20.95
CA ARG A 35 14.30 -10.84 -22.20
C ARG A 35 14.15 -9.38 -22.61
N LEU A 36 15.27 -8.69 -22.73
CA LEU A 36 15.37 -7.31 -23.22
C LEU A 36 15.94 -7.29 -24.64
N GLU A 37 15.33 -6.49 -25.50
CA GLU A 37 15.86 -6.21 -26.83
C GLU A 37 17.13 -5.32 -26.73
N PRO A 38 18.04 -5.33 -27.72
CA PRO A 38 19.30 -4.59 -27.64
C PRO A 38 19.15 -3.10 -27.30
N GLU A 39 18.16 -2.44 -27.87
CA GLU A 39 17.83 -1.03 -27.60
C GLU A 39 17.31 -0.80 -26.17
N GLU A 40 16.60 -1.77 -25.59
CA GLU A 40 16.12 -1.71 -24.21
C GLU A 40 17.27 -1.92 -23.23
N GLN A 41 18.22 -2.79 -23.56
CA GLN A 41 19.45 -3.00 -22.77
C GLN A 41 20.28 -1.71 -22.72
N ILE A 42 20.47 -1.04 -23.87
CA ILE A 42 21.16 0.25 -23.95
C ILE A 42 20.41 1.32 -23.14
N LEU A 43 19.08 1.37 -23.26
CA LEU A 43 18.26 2.33 -22.52
C LEU A 43 18.34 2.10 -21.00
N LEU A 44 18.27 0.85 -20.55
CA LEU A 44 18.40 0.49 -19.14
C LEU A 44 19.80 0.79 -18.61
N ALA A 45 20.85 0.48 -19.37
CA ALA A 45 22.23 0.79 -18.98
C ALA A 45 22.46 2.31 -18.83
N THR A 46 21.86 3.13 -19.69
CA THR A 46 22.05 4.60 -19.68
C THR A 46 21.12 5.34 -18.72
N LYS A 47 19.93 4.81 -18.42
CA LYS A 47 18.90 5.47 -17.59
C LYS A 47 18.38 4.60 -16.45
N GLN A 48 19.22 3.72 -15.92
CA GLN A 48 18.84 2.69 -14.95
C GLN A 48 17.94 3.22 -13.83
N LYS A 49 18.42 4.21 -13.05
CA LYS A 49 17.68 4.72 -11.88
C LYS A 49 16.28 5.26 -12.25
N VAL A 50 16.16 5.96 -13.38
CA VAL A 50 14.89 6.54 -13.83
C VAL A 50 13.92 5.44 -14.24
N ILE A 51 14.39 4.43 -14.97
CA ILE A 51 13.57 3.29 -15.35
C ILE A 51 13.16 2.49 -14.11
N GLU A 52 14.09 2.26 -13.17
CA GLU A 52 13.80 1.52 -11.95
C GLU A 52 12.72 2.19 -11.10
N GLN A 53 12.79 3.52 -10.95
CA GLN A 53 11.76 4.29 -10.26
C GLN A 53 10.42 4.27 -11.00
N ALA A 54 10.43 4.48 -12.32
CA ALA A 54 9.22 4.49 -13.13
C ALA A 54 8.51 3.14 -13.12
N VAL A 55 9.26 2.04 -13.23
CA VAL A 55 8.71 0.69 -13.13
C VAL A 55 8.14 0.43 -11.74
N THR A 56 8.86 0.79 -10.68
CA THR A 56 8.36 0.56 -9.32
C THR A 56 7.09 1.36 -9.03
N TRP A 57 7.01 2.61 -9.51
CA TRP A 57 5.81 3.44 -9.40
C TRP A 57 4.64 2.84 -10.18
N ARG A 58 4.87 2.46 -11.45
CA ARG A 58 3.84 1.87 -12.30
C ARG A 58 3.36 0.52 -11.78
N ALA A 59 4.26 -0.33 -11.32
CA ALA A 59 3.93 -1.60 -10.70
C ALA A 59 3.10 -1.43 -9.42
N SER A 60 3.44 -0.43 -8.58
CA SER A 60 2.65 -0.09 -7.39
C SER A 60 1.24 0.39 -7.76
N GLN A 61 1.10 1.15 -8.86
CA GLN A 61 -0.21 1.55 -9.37
C GLN A 61 -1.01 0.33 -9.86
N LEU A 62 -0.41 -0.55 -10.66
CA LEU A 62 -1.05 -1.78 -11.15
C LEU A 62 -1.53 -2.66 -9.98
N TYR A 63 -0.64 -2.90 -9.01
CA TYR A 63 -0.95 -3.67 -7.81
C TYR A 63 -2.10 -3.05 -6.99
N ARG A 64 -2.05 -1.74 -6.76
CA ARG A 64 -3.12 -1.03 -6.04
C ARG A 64 -4.46 -1.14 -6.76
N VAL A 65 -4.48 -0.95 -8.08
CA VAL A 65 -5.70 -1.08 -8.88
C VAL A 65 -6.23 -2.52 -8.82
N ALA A 66 -5.35 -3.54 -8.87
CA ALA A 66 -5.75 -4.93 -8.71
C ALA A 66 -6.39 -5.19 -7.33
N CYS A 67 -5.80 -4.67 -6.25
CA CYS A 67 -6.37 -4.77 -4.90
C CYS A 67 -7.73 -4.07 -4.79
N VAL A 68 -7.86 -2.84 -5.28
CA VAL A 68 -9.11 -2.09 -5.20
C VAL A 68 -10.21 -2.71 -6.06
N ARG A 69 -9.86 -3.33 -7.19
CA ARG A 69 -10.84 -4.06 -8.02
C ARG A 69 -11.53 -5.20 -7.27
N LYS A 70 -10.82 -5.86 -6.35
CA LYS A 70 -11.38 -6.89 -5.45
C LYS A 70 -12.44 -6.33 -4.49
N LEU A 71 -12.45 -5.03 -4.27
CA LEU A 71 -13.42 -4.37 -3.40
C LEU A 71 -14.72 -3.99 -4.13
N LEU A 72 -14.71 -3.87 -5.46
CA LEU A 72 -15.81 -3.22 -6.21
C LEU A 72 -17.19 -3.87 -5.99
N LYS A 73 -17.24 -5.19 -5.77
CA LYS A 73 -18.51 -5.88 -5.49
C LYS A 73 -19.16 -5.46 -4.16
N PHE A 74 -18.40 -4.82 -3.27
CA PHE A 74 -18.87 -4.29 -1.99
C PHE A 74 -19.21 -2.80 -2.04
N ASN A 75 -19.16 -2.17 -3.22
CA ASN A 75 -19.42 -0.75 -3.43
C ASN A 75 -18.64 0.18 -2.48
N PRO A 76 -17.30 0.09 -2.41
CA PRO A 76 -16.47 0.90 -1.52
C PRO A 76 -16.61 2.39 -1.83
N ILE A 77 -16.46 3.19 -0.78
CA ILE A 77 -16.25 4.64 -0.89
C ILE A 77 -14.74 4.88 -0.99
N ILE A 78 -14.32 5.62 -2.01
CA ILE A 78 -12.91 5.95 -2.27
C ILE A 78 -12.78 7.46 -2.37
N HIS A 79 -12.13 8.05 -1.38
CA HIS A 79 -11.68 9.44 -1.43
C HIS A 79 -10.30 9.53 -2.09
N GLY A 80 -10.16 10.38 -3.10
CA GLY A 80 -8.88 10.59 -3.78
C GLY A 80 -8.97 11.46 -5.03
N ASP A 81 -7.87 11.49 -5.78
CA ASP A 81 -7.76 12.30 -6.99
C ASP A 81 -8.58 11.74 -8.19
N ALA A 82 -8.68 12.56 -9.23
CA ALA A 82 -9.40 12.21 -10.46
C ALA A 82 -8.80 11.01 -11.23
N GLY A 83 -7.60 10.55 -10.86
CA GLY A 83 -6.94 9.38 -11.47
C GLY A 83 -7.73 8.09 -11.29
N TRP A 84 -8.53 7.96 -10.23
CA TRP A 84 -9.37 6.78 -10.00
C TRP A 84 -10.40 6.55 -11.12
N THR A 85 -10.92 7.62 -11.71
CA THR A 85 -11.91 7.54 -12.80
C THR A 85 -11.37 6.85 -14.07
N LYS A 86 -10.04 6.84 -14.24
CA LYS A 86 -9.36 6.18 -15.38
C LYS A 86 -9.17 4.68 -15.18
N HIS A 87 -9.30 4.18 -13.95
CA HIS A 87 -8.96 2.81 -13.59
C HIS A 87 -10.14 1.98 -13.10
N LEU A 88 -11.18 2.65 -12.59
CA LEU A 88 -12.38 2.05 -12.03
C LEU A 88 -13.59 2.50 -12.84
N HIS A 89 -14.39 1.54 -13.29
CA HIS A 89 -15.61 1.78 -14.05
C HIS A 89 -16.78 1.12 -13.31
N GLY A 90 -17.52 1.92 -12.53
CA GLY A 90 -18.60 1.42 -11.67
C GLY A 90 -18.12 0.62 -10.44
N GLY A 91 -19.06 0.27 -9.57
CA GLY A 91 -18.80 -0.53 -8.36
C GLY A 91 -18.02 0.21 -7.26
N ALA A 92 -17.85 1.52 -7.34
CA ALA A 92 -17.28 2.33 -6.26
C ALA A 92 -17.88 3.73 -6.28
N GLN A 93 -18.03 4.33 -5.10
CA GLN A 93 -18.35 5.74 -4.96
C GLN A 93 -17.03 6.52 -4.88
N LEU A 94 -16.73 7.31 -5.91
CA LEU A 94 -15.53 8.14 -5.96
C LEU A 94 -15.85 9.53 -5.43
N LEU A 95 -15.10 9.98 -4.43
CA LEU A 95 -15.25 11.28 -3.79
C LEU A 95 -13.91 12.04 -3.80
N PRO A 96 -13.92 13.39 -3.69
CA PRO A 96 -12.71 14.19 -3.61
C PRO A 96 -11.80 13.76 -2.45
N GLU A 97 -10.52 14.13 -2.53
CA GLU A 97 -9.58 13.92 -1.44
C GLU A 97 -10.04 14.57 -0.13
N LEU A 98 -9.70 13.92 0.99
CA LEU A 98 -9.95 14.42 2.33
C LEU A 98 -8.70 15.12 2.87
N ASN A 99 -8.90 16.17 3.66
CA ASN A 99 -7.87 16.75 4.49
C ASN A 99 -7.36 15.70 5.48
N TYR A 100 -6.04 15.52 5.46
CA TYR A 100 -5.35 14.50 6.23
C TYR A 100 -5.49 14.66 7.76
N TYR A 101 -5.53 15.90 8.25
CA TYR A 101 -5.54 16.19 9.68
C TYR A 101 -6.96 16.37 10.22
N ASP A 102 -7.84 16.98 9.44
CA ASP A 102 -9.13 17.46 9.93
C ASP A 102 -10.31 16.54 9.60
N GLU A 103 -10.21 15.73 8.54
CA GLU A 103 -11.34 14.93 8.02
C GLU A 103 -11.06 13.41 8.07
N LEU A 104 -9.82 13.02 7.81
CA LEU A 104 -9.45 11.62 7.70
C LEU A 104 -9.63 10.82 9.01
N PRO A 105 -9.30 11.35 10.21
CA PRO A 105 -9.57 10.65 11.48
C PRO A 105 -11.06 10.33 11.68
N GLN A 106 -11.94 11.26 11.35
CA GLN A 106 -13.39 11.10 11.46
C GLN A 106 -13.90 10.09 10.45
N PHE A 107 -13.38 10.13 9.23
CA PHE A 107 -13.72 9.17 8.18
C PHE A 107 -13.36 7.74 8.58
N TYR A 108 -12.18 7.51 9.17
CA TYR A 108 -11.74 6.18 9.61
C TYR A 108 -12.71 5.53 10.60
N CYS A 109 -13.27 6.31 11.52
CA CYS A 109 -14.24 5.83 12.52
C CYS A 109 -15.61 5.47 11.92
N GLN A 110 -15.94 6.01 10.75
CA GLN A 110 -17.22 5.79 10.08
C GLN A 110 -17.19 4.58 9.14
N CYS A 111 -16.01 4.05 8.82
CA CYS A 111 -15.86 2.89 7.95
C CYS A 111 -15.96 1.58 8.72
N ALA A 112 -16.78 0.65 8.24
CA ALA A 112 -16.81 -0.71 8.76
C ALA A 112 -15.47 -1.45 8.57
N ILE A 113 -14.79 -1.18 7.45
CA ILE A 113 -13.46 -1.69 7.12
C ILE A 113 -12.67 -0.56 6.47
N ASN A 114 -11.51 -0.24 7.03
CA ASN A 114 -10.52 0.63 6.39
C ASN A 114 -9.52 -0.25 5.65
N PHE A 115 -9.48 -0.13 4.32
CA PHE A 115 -8.60 -0.93 3.47
C PHE A 115 -7.26 -0.22 3.22
N ASN A 116 -6.16 -0.95 3.36
CA ASN A 116 -4.82 -0.47 3.10
C ASN A 116 -4.05 -1.38 2.14
N THR A 117 -3.25 -0.77 1.27
CA THR A 117 -2.30 -1.46 0.40
C THR A 117 -1.05 -0.62 0.25
N THR A 118 0.09 -1.21 0.66
CA THR A 118 1.37 -0.51 0.75
C THR A 118 2.08 -0.49 -0.61
N SER A 119 2.76 0.62 -0.90
CA SER A 119 3.57 0.77 -2.12
C SER A 119 4.63 -0.34 -2.22
N LEU A 120 4.87 -0.87 -3.43
CA LEU A 120 5.91 -1.89 -3.64
C LEU A 120 7.33 -1.35 -3.40
N GLN A 121 7.48 -0.02 -3.32
CA GLN A 121 8.72 0.64 -2.91
C GLN A 121 9.09 0.31 -1.45
N MET A 122 8.09 0.06 -0.60
CA MET A 122 8.27 -0.20 0.83
C MET A 122 8.37 -1.71 1.08
N LYS A 123 9.52 -2.30 0.71
CA LYS A 123 9.72 -3.76 0.69
C LYS A 123 9.19 -4.47 1.94
N ASN A 124 9.64 -4.01 3.11
CA ASN A 124 9.27 -4.57 4.42
C ASN A 124 8.47 -3.58 5.28
N GLY A 125 8.36 -2.33 4.82
CA GLY A 125 7.81 -1.23 5.60
C GLY A 125 6.30 -1.14 5.54
N MET A 126 5.76 -0.32 6.43
CA MET A 126 4.34 0.02 6.52
C MET A 126 4.15 1.52 6.30
N ASN A 127 3.04 1.92 5.69
CA ASN A 127 2.64 3.32 5.63
C ASN A 127 1.97 3.75 6.95
N GLN A 128 1.75 5.07 7.09
CA GLN A 128 1.21 5.63 8.33
C GLN A 128 -0.21 5.15 8.65
N ARG A 129 -1.01 4.81 7.63
CA ARG A 129 -2.39 4.31 7.79
C ARG A 129 -2.48 3.09 8.70
N VAL A 130 -1.42 2.27 8.76
CA VAL A 130 -1.35 1.10 9.66
C VAL A 130 -1.44 1.49 11.13
N PHE A 131 -1.05 2.72 11.49
CA PHE A 131 -1.15 3.25 12.84
C PHE A 131 -2.33 4.22 13.00
N ASP A 132 -2.61 5.07 12.01
CA ASP A 132 -3.65 6.10 12.12
C ASP A 132 -5.06 5.50 12.27
N VAL A 133 -5.37 4.45 11.49
CA VAL A 133 -6.70 3.80 11.56
C VAL A 133 -6.95 3.19 12.94
N PRO A 134 -6.05 2.34 13.49
CA PRO A 134 -6.20 1.87 14.87
C PRO A 134 -6.17 2.98 15.92
N ALA A 135 -5.40 4.05 15.73
CA ALA A 135 -5.39 5.19 16.66
C ALA A 135 -6.79 5.83 16.78
N CYS A 136 -7.57 5.82 15.70
CA CYS A 136 -8.95 6.28 15.67
C CYS A 136 -9.97 5.21 16.14
N GLY A 137 -9.53 3.99 16.45
CA GLY A 137 -10.40 2.88 16.82
C GLY A 137 -11.05 2.15 15.63
N GLY A 138 -10.60 2.44 14.40
CA GLY A 138 -11.11 1.79 13.19
C GLY A 138 -10.54 0.39 12.97
N PHE A 139 -11.33 -0.48 12.33
CA PHE A 139 -10.84 -1.78 11.86
C PHE A 139 -9.99 -1.61 10.59
N LEU A 140 -8.78 -2.16 10.60
CA LEU A 140 -7.82 -2.13 9.49
C LEU A 140 -7.68 -3.52 8.84
N LEU A 141 -7.82 -3.55 7.51
CA LEU A 141 -7.40 -4.68 6.67
C LEU A 141 -6.26 -4.20 5.75
N THR A 142 -5.07 -4.80 5.87
CA THR A 142 -3.86 -4.34 5.17
C THR A 142 -3.14 -5.47 4.41
N ASP A 143 -2.19 -5.14 3.53
CA ASP A 143 -1.26 -6.13 2.99
C ASP A 143 -0.24 -6.59 4.05
N TYR A 144 0.15 -7.86 4.01
CA TYR A 144 1.20 -8.40 4.87
C TYR A 144 2.56 -7.75 4.57
N ARG A 145 3.28 -7.38 5.63
CA ARG A 145 4.65 -6.86 5.59
C ARG A 145 5.42 -7.42 6.78
N ALA A 146 6.70 -7.74 6.61
CA ALA A 146 7.51 -8.31 7.69
C ALA A 146 7.53 -7.42 8.95
N GLN A 147 7.60 -6.09 8.80
CA GLN A 147 7.57 -5.18 9.96
C GLN A 147 6.18 -5.08 10.63
N LEU A 148 5.13 -5.63 10.03
CA LEU A 148 3.81 -5.70 10.66
C LEU A 148 3.84 -6.59 11.90
N GLU A 149 4.59 -7.69 11.86
CA GLU A 149 4.76 -8.62 12.98
C GLU A 149 5.53 -8.00 14.15
N GLU A 150 6.44 -7.08 13.86
CA GLU A 150 7.15 -6.32 14.89
C GLU A 150 6.22 -5.33 15.61
N ALA A 151 5.22 -4.80 14.89
CA ALA A 151 4.32 -3.78 15.41
C ALA A 151 3.06 -4.35 16.06
N PHE A 152 2.51 -5.45 15.53
CA PHE A 152 1.21 -6.01 15.89
C PHE A 152 1.20 -7.54 15.89
N GLN A 153 0.34 -8.14 16.71
CA GLN A 153 0.00 -9.56 16.65
C GLN A 153 -1.04 -9.82 15.55
N ILE A 154 -0.60 -10.37 14.42
CA ILE A 154 -1.48 -10.72 13.28
C ILE A 154 -2.56 -11.70 13.73
N GLY A 155 -3.79 -11.50 13.25
CA GLY A 155 -4.97 -12.30 13.59
C GLY A 155 -5.67 -11.86 14.88
N ARG A 156 -5.03 -11.05 15.72
CA ARG A 156 -5.59 -10.54 16.98
C ARG A 156 -5.68 -9.02 17.03
N GLU A 157 -4.60 -8.34 16.67
CA GLU A 157 -4.48 -6.88 16.67
C GLU A 157 -4.57 -6.29 15.26
N VAL A 158 -4.35 -7.09 14.21
CA VAL A 158 -4.48 -6.64 12.81
C VAL A 158 -4.81 -7.81 11.91
N ILE A 159 -5.56 -7.56 10.83
CA ILE A 159 -5.79 -8.54 9.76
C ILE A 159 -5.04 -8.10 8.52
N CYS A 160 -4.36 -9.05 7.90
CA CYS A 160 -3.71 -8.84 6.63
C CYS A 160 -4.01 -9.91 5.60
N TYR A 161 -3.86 -9.53 4.33
CA TYR A 161 -3.84 -10.45 3.20
C TYR A 161 -2.41 -10.62 2.69
N HIS A 162 -2.06 -11.83 2.23
CA HIS A 162 -0.79 -12.14 1.60
C HIS A 162 -0.87 -12.02 0.07
N HIS A 163 -2.06 -12.30 -0.48
CA HIS A 163 -2.36 -12.35 -1.89
C HIS A 163 -3.61 -11.53 -2.21
N VAL A 164 -3.66 -10.99 -3.43
CA VAL A 164 -4.78 -10.14 -3.89
C VAL A 164 -6.10 -10.92 -3.88
N GLU A 165 -6.02 -12.23 -4.10
CA GLU A 165 -7.14 -13.15 -4.16
C GLU A 165 -7.88 -13.28 -2.83
N GLU A 166 -7.20 -13.11 -1.70
CA GLU A 166 -7.77 -13.22 -0.35
C GLU A 166 -8.64 -12.02 0.05
N ILE A 167 -8.47 -10.88 -0.62
CA ILE A 167 -9.13 -9.61 -0.26
C ILE A 167 -10.65 -9.77 -0.24
N GLU A 168 -11.21 -10.42 -1.26
CA GLU A 168 -12.66 -10.59 -1.39
C GLU A 168 -13.25 -11.43 -0.25
N GLU A 169 -12.56 -12.48 0.15
CA GLU A 169 -12.98 -13.36 1.23
C GLU A 169 -12.89 -12.64 2.58
N LEU A 170 -11.76 -12.01 2.86
CA LEU A 170 -11.52 -11.29 4.11
C LEU A 170 -12.51 -10.14 4.29
N VAL A 171 -12.72 -9.32 3.27
CA VAL A 171 -13.72 -8.23 3.32
C VAL A 171 -15.12 -8.79 3.51
N GLY A 172 -15.50 -9.82 2.76
CA GLY A 172 -16.82 -10.44 2.85
C GLY A 172 -17.09 -11.06 4.22
N TYR A 173 -16.09 -11.72 4.81
CA TYR A 173 -16.14 -12.28 6.15
C TYR A 173 -16.32 -11.15 7.17
N TYR A 174 -15.39 -10.19 7.20
CA TYR A 174 -15.40 -9.18 8.24
C TYR A 174 -16.61 -8.26 8.14
N LEU A 175 -17.15 -7.95 6.97
CA LEU A 175 -18.42 -7.21 6.85
C LEU A 175 -19.59 -7.91 7.58
N LYS A 176 -19.62 -9.24 7.59
CA LYS A 176 -20.67 -10.05 8.26
C LYS A 176 -20.40 -10.30 9.75
N HIS A 177 -19.16 -10.16 10.22
CA HIS A 177 -18.73 -10.50 11.58
C HIS A 177 -18.32 -9.26 12.36
N GLU A 178 -19.29 -8.40 12.70
CA GLU A 178 -19.03 -7.14 13.39
C GLU A 178 -18.35 -7.32 14.76
N SER A 179 -18.79 -8.28 15.57
CA SER A 179 -18.16 -8.57 16.87
C SER A 179 -16.66 -8.82 16.70
N ASP A 180 -16.26 -9.59 15.70
CA ASP A 180 -14.85 -9.96 15.50
C ASP A 180 -14.04 -8.78 14.98
N ARG A 181 -14.61 -7.97 14.05
CA ARG A 181 -14.02 -6.69 13.65
C ARG A 181 -13.78 -5.78 14.84
N GLN A 182 -14.78 -5.60 15.72
CA GLN A 182 -14.70 -4.68 16.86
C GLN A 182 -13.69 -5.16 17.92
N LYS A 183 -13.57 -6.47 18.14
CA LYS A 183 -12.54 -7.05 19.02
C LYS A 183 -11.14 -6.74 18.50
N ILE A 184 -10.90 -6.96 17.20
CA ILE A 184 -9.60 -6.70 16.57
C ILE A 184 -9.28 -5.21 16.57
N ALA A 185 -10.22 -4.35 16.18
CA ALA A 185 -10.04 -2.90 16.17
C ALA A 185 -9.68 -2.34 17.56
N ARG A 186 -10.34 -2.84 18.61
CA ARG A 186 -10.04 -2.48 19.99
C ARG A 186 -8.64 -2.90 20.41
N ALA A 187 -8.26 -4.16 20.13
CA ALA A 187 -6.92 -4.65 20.44
C ALA A 187 -5.84 -3.85 19.68
N ALA A 188 -6.10 -3.51 18.41
CA ALA A 188 -5.23 -2.64 17.60
C ALA A 188 -5.08 -1.25 18.22
N HIS A 189 -6.18 -0.65 18.65
CA HIS A 189 -6.20 0.67 19.27
C HIS A 189 -5.38 0.70 20.57
N GLU A 190 -5.63 -0.27 21.45
CA GLU A 190 -4.88 -0.44 22.71
C GLU A 190 -3.38 -0.61 22.43
N ARG A 191 -3.01 -1.41 21.42
CA ARG A 191 -1.63 -1.58 20.97
C ARG A 191 -1.00 -0.25 20.52
N VAL A 192 -1.70 0.54 19.72
CA VAL A 192 -1.17 1.82 19.22
C VAL A 192 -0.99 2.85 20.33
N VAL A 193 -1.99 3.01 21.19
CA VAL A 193 -1.93 3.96 22.32
C VAL A 193 -0.81 3.57 23.29
N ARG A 194 -0.63 2.28 23.55
CA ARG A 194 0.41 1.78 24.46
C ARG A 194 1.82 1.90 23.88
N ASP A 195 2.04 1.57 22.60
CA ASP A 195 3.40 1.32 22.10
C ASP A 195 3.83 2.25 20.96
N HIS A 196 2.89 2.83 20.20
CA HIS A 196 3.20 3.39 18.87
C HIS A 196 2.92 4.89 18.70
N THR A 197 2.58 5.60 19.78
CA THR A 197 2.40 7.06 19.75
C THR A 197 3.69 7.79 19.35
N TYR A 198 3.54 9.01 18.85
CA TYR A 198 4.69 9.88 18.55
C TYR A 198 5.57 10.13 19.78
N ALA A 199 4.97 10.26 20.97
CA ALA A 199 5.74 10.42 22.22
C ALA A 199 6.67 9.24 22.48
N HIS A 200 6.18 8.00 22.32
CA HIS A 200 7.02 6.79 22.46
C HIS A 200 8.14 6.76 21.42
N ARG A 201 7.83 7.08 20.15
CA ARG A 201 8.83 7.10 19.07
C ARG A 201 9.91 8.16 19.27
N LEU A 202 9.52 9.37 19.70
CA LEU A 202 10.46 10.45 20.02
C LEU A 202 11.35 10.07 21.22
N ASN A 203 10.77 9.49 22.26
CA ASN A 203 11.55 9.04 23.42
C ASN A 203 12.59 7.97 23.02
N ARG A 204 12.19 7.00 22.19
CA ARG A 204 13.11 5.99 21.65
C ARG A 204 14.23 6.63 20.83
N LEU A 205 13.89 7.54 19.91
CA LEU A 205 14.88 8.23 19.08
C LEU A 205 15.90 9.00 19.94
N VAL A 206 15.43 9.79 20.91
CA VAL A 206 16.31 10.56 21.81
C VAL A 206 17.18 9.63 22.66
N THR A 207 16.61 8.54 23.18
CA THR A 207 17.36 7.55 23.97
C THR A 207 18.46 6.90 23.13
N THR A 208 18.15 6.45 21.92
CA THR A 208 19.13 5.87 20.99
C THR A 208 20.22 6.87 20.62
N MET A 209 19.85 8.14 20.34
CA MET A 209 20.84 9.17 20.02
C MET A 209 21.81 9.43 21.18
N ARG A 210 21.30 9.47 22.42
CA ARG A 210 22.15 9.61 23.61
C ARG A 210 23.10 8.42 23.80
N GLN A 211 22.65 7.20 23.50
CA GLN A 211 23.49 6.01 23.62
C GLN A 211 24.60 5.95 22.57
N LEU A 212 24.37 6.50 21.36
CA LEU A 212 25.33 6.43 20.26
C LEU A 212 26.28 7.62 20.21
N TYR A 213 25.84 8.80 20.64
CA TYR A 213 26.55 10.07 20.43
C TYR A 213 26.71 10.92 21.69
N GLY A 214 26.11 10.52 22.81
CA GLY A 214 26.31 11.13 24.13
C GLY A 214 27.23 10.29 24.99
#